data_AF-A0A448YJ87-F1
#
_entry.id   AF-A0A448YJ87-F1
#
_cell.length_a   1.000
_cell.length_b   1.000
_cell.length_c   1.000
_cell.angle_alpha   90.00
_cell.angle_beta   90.00
_cell.angle_gamma   90.00
#
_symmetry.space_group_name_H-M   'P 1'
#
loop_
_entity.id
_entity.type
_entity.pdbx_description
1 polymer ?
#
loop_
_entity_poly.entity_id
_entity_poly.type
_entity_poly.pdbx_seq_one_letter_code
_entity_poly.pdbx_strand_id
1 'polypeptide(L)'
;MSSTKTEVVPPTEAKRQPPSASVQRKLVRKPKPEQPIVKYVWIAGHVTTIVMGLIYGFYYVLFRSHNSKISFVAYRVALIGSIAAYSCTIVSQFNKKSLPSYLSLLCTLNIQYLLLGIVWFFNRSSIFKIAPYMIVSALQLATQFKVQPLLKLSHELKLVVAYDELLLFVVLLVDTILMRGTSGYALVIYLGFYWLRLIQSEDTRYLVYTIIVKLDTIMNKQKNPKVVEGWKVVKKFLTTKNQKFERDYLS
;
A
#
# COMPACT_ATOMS: atom_id res chain seq x y z
N MET A 1 24.35 41.82 84.17
CA MET A 1 23.19 40.97 84.56
C MET A 1 21.99 41.44 83.76
N SER A 2 21.53 40.66 82.78
CA SER A 2 20.09 40.44 82.63
C SER A 2 19.84 39.34 81.61
N SER A 3 18.92 38.47 81.97
CA SER A 3 18.61 37.20 81.36
C SER A 3 17.56 37.35 80.27
N THR A 4 17.73 36.57 79.20
CA THR A 4 16.75 35.93 78.32
C THR A 4 15.28 36.39 78.38
N LYS A 5 14.73 36.75 77.20
CA LYS A 5 13.41 36.26 76.80
C LYS A 5 13.35 36.08 75.27
N THR A 6 13.26 34.83 74.86
CA THR A 6 13.09 34.39 73.47
C THR A 6 11.63 34.57 73.07
N GLU A 7 11.37 35.40 72.06
CA GLU A 7 10.05 35.56 71.43
C GLU A 7 10.07 34.85 70.07
N VAL A 8 9.24 33.82 69.92
CA VAL A 8 9.14 32.99 68.72
C VAL A 8 8.17 33.65 67.75
N VAL A 9 8.71 34.20 66.64
CA VAL A 9 7.92 34.73 65.52
C VAL A 9 7.79 33.64 64.44
N PRO A 10 6.59 33.31 63.94
CA PRO A 10 6.42 32.31 62.89
C PRO A 10 6.93 32.84 61.53
N PRO A 11 7.55 31.99 60.70
CA PRO A 11 8.14 32.45 59.44
C PRO A 11 7.07 32.77 58.39
N THR A 12 7.17 33.99 57.87
CA THR A 12 6.46 34.53 56.70
C THR A 12 6.44 33.54 55.53
N GLU A 13 5.24 33.34 55.00
CA GLU A 13 4.90 32.46 53.88
C GLU A 13 5.68 32.83 52.61
N ALA A 14 6.77 32.12 52.34
CA ALA A 14 7.54 32.28 51.11
C ALA A 14 6.77 31.70 49.92
N LYS A 15 6.30 32.61 49.06
CA LYS A 15 5.64 32.38 47.77
C LYS A 15 6.34 31.27 46.96
N ARG A 16 5.76 30.06 46.93
CA ARG A 16 6.23 28.96 46.07
C ARG A 16 5.97 29.29 44.61
N GLN A 17 7.02 29.62 43.86
CA GLN A 17 6.96 29.53 42.40
C GLN A 17 6.89 28.06 41.99
N PRO A 18 6.03 27.66 41.03
CA PRO A 18 6.03 26.29 40.54
C PRO A 18 7.35 25.99 39.83
N PRO A 19 7.88 24.76 39.94
CA PRO A 19 9.14 24.39 39.32
C PRO A 19 9.05 24.59 37.80
N SER A 20 10.02 25.32 37.25
CA SER A 20 10.14 25.54 35.81
C SER A 20 10.14 24.18 35.11
N ALA A 21 9.07 23.88 34.37
CA ALA A 21 8.98 22.69 33.55
C ALA A 21 10.15 22.68 32.56
N SER A 22 11.13 21.83 32.81
CA SER A 22 12.20 21.56 31.87
C SER A 22 11.59 20.90 30.64
N VAL A 23 11.40 21.69 29.58
CA VAL A 23 10.97 21.18 28.27
C VAL A 23 12.00 20.16 27.83
N GLN A 24 11.70 18.88 28.03
CA GLN A 24 12.50 17.80 27.48
C GLN A 24 12.45 17.92 25.96
N ARG A 25 13.46 18.55 25.38
CA ARG A 25 13.65 18.55 23.93
C ARG A 25 13.89 17.11 23.53
N LYS A 26 12.83 16.44 23.07
CA LYS A 26 12.94 15.13 22.42
C LYS A 26 13.96 15.29 21.31
N LEU A 27 15.13 14.66 21.47
CA LEU A 27 16.18 14.65 20.46
C LEU A 27 15.60 13.95 19.23
N VAL A 28 15.03 14.74 18.30
CA VAL A 28 14.57 14.24 17.01
C VAL A 28 15.84 13.87 16.25
N ARG A 29 16.16 12.58 16.28
CA ARG A 29 17.29 12.03 15.54
C ARG A 29 17.04 12.34 14.07
N LYS A 30 17.84 13.25 13.51
CA LYS A 30 17.78 13.57 12.08
C LYS A 30 18.02 12.26 11.31
N PRO A 31 17.13 11.88 10.38
CA PRO A 31 17.34 10.69 9.57
C PRO A 31 18.70 10.82 8.88
N LYS A 32 19.52 9.76 8.95
CA LYS A 32 20.83 9.73 8.31
C LYS A 32 20.63 10.03 6.81
N PRO A 33 21.39 10.97 6.21
CA PRO A 33 21.26 11.26 4.80
C PRO A 33 21.43 9.98 4.01
N GLU A 34 20.49 9.72 3.10
CA GLU A 34 20.54 8.57 2.21
C GLU A 34 21.84 8.60 1.41
N GLN A 35 22.46 7.44 1.21
CA GLN A 35 23.67 7.37 0.38
C GLN A 35 23.31 7.83 -1.03
N PRO A 36 24.11 8.73 -1.65
CA PRO A 36 23.78 9.32 -2.94
C PRO A 36 23.58 8.26 -4.02
N ILE A 37 24.36 7.16 -3.97
CA ILE A 37 24.28 6.04 -4.91
C ILE A 37 22.90 5.38 -4.87
N VAL A 38 22.35 5.09 -3.69
CA VAL A 38 21.03 4.46 -3.55
C VAL A 38 19.94 5.35 -4.14
N LYS A 39 20.03 6.67 -3.93
CA LYS A 39 19.12 7.64 -4.50
C LYS A 39 19.16 7.64 -6.03
N TYR A 40 20.35 7.60 -6.64
CA TYR A 40 20.46 7.54 -8.11
C TYR A 40 19.89 6.25 -8.69
N VAL A 41 20.17 5.10 -8.08
CA VAL A 41 19.62 3.80 -8.51
C VAL A 41 18.09 3.80 -8.38
N TRP A 42 17.57 4.38 -7.29
CA TRP A 42 16.13 4.52 -7.08
C TRP A 42 15.45 5.36 -8.17
N ILE A 43 16.03 6.52 -8.54
CA ILE A 43 15.51 7.37 -9.62
C ILE A 43 15.59 6.62 -10.96
N ALA A 44 16.75 6.03 -11.27
CA ALA A 44 16.96 5.30 -12.51
C ALA A 44 15.97 4.14 -12.66
N GLY A 45 15.69 3.41 -11.58
CA GLY A 45 14.71 2.32 -11.55
C GLY A 45 13.30 2.79 -11.92
N HIS A 46 12.78 3.82 -11.23
CA HIS A 46 11.45 4.36 -11.52
C HIS A 46 11.32 4.96 -12.93
N VAL A 47 12.34 5.70 -13.39
CA VAL A 47 12.38 6.23 -14.76
C VAL A 47 12.36 5.08 -15.77
N THR A 48 13.15 4.03 -15.55
CA THR A 48 13.18 2.85 -16.42
C THR A 48 11.81 2.16 -16.48
N THR A 49 11.14 1.99 -15.34
CA THR A 49 9.80 1.39 -15.28
C THR A 49 8.77 2.19 -16.08
N ILE A 50 8.81 3.52 -16.00
CA ILE A 50 7.87 4.38 -16.75
C ILE A 50 8.18 4.33 -18.24
N VAL A 51 9.43 4.55 -18.64
CA VAL A 51 9.80 4.61 -20.07
C VAL A 51 9.53 3.27 -20.74
N MET A 52 9.98 2.16 -20.15
CA MET A 52 9.77 0.83 -20.73
C MET A 52 8.31 0.38 -20.63
N GLY A 53 7.59 0.78 -19.58
CA GLY A 53 6.16 0.54 -19.46
C GLY A 53 5.34 1.28 -20.52
N LEU A 54 5.68 2.53 -20.83
CA LEU A 54 5.06 3.30 -21.91
C LEU A 54 5.36 2.72 -23.28
N ILE A 55 6.61 2.30 -23.53
CA ILE A 55 6.98 1.59 -24.76
C ILE A 55 6.15 0.31 -24.90
N TYR A 56 6.06 -0.49 -23.84
CA TYR A 56 5.23 -1.69 -23.82
C TYR A 56 3.76 -1.39 -24.14
N GLY A 57 3.17 -0.37 -23.50
CA GLY A 57 1.79 0.06 -23.74
C GLY A 57 1.56 0.54 -25.17
N PHE A 58 2.49 1.33 -25.72
CA PHE A 58 2.45 1.83 -27.10
C PHE A 58 2.47 0.67 -28.10
N TYR A 59 3.39 -0.29 -27.94
CA TYR A 59 3.47 -1.48 -28.79
C TYR A 59 2.23 -2.38 -28.65
N TYR A 60 1.65 -2.47 -27.45
CA TYR A 60 0.45 -3.24 -27.20
C TYR A 60 -0.77 -2.66 -27.93
N VAL A 61 -0.96 -1.33 -27.88
CA VAL A 61 -2.12 -0.65 -28.47
C VAL A 61 -1.99 -0.51 -29.99
N LEU A 62 -0.83 -0.09 -30.50
CA LEU A 62 -0.70 0.30 -31.91
C LEU A 62 -0.34 -0.85 -32.83
N PHE A 63 0.55 -1.74 -32.40
CA PHE A 63 1.11 -2.73 -33.31
C PHE A 63 0.32 -4.02 -33.39
N ARG A 64 -0.75 -4.20 -32.58
CA ARG A 64 -1.53 -5.46 -32.45
C ARG A 64 -0.62 -6.70 -32.42
N SER A 65 0.63 -6.53 -31.99
CA SER A 65 1.70 -7.51 -32.15
C SER A 65 1.99 -8.05 -30.77
N HIS A 66 1.10 -8.94 -30.35
CA HIS A 66 1.21 -9.73 -29.12
C HIS A 66 2.53 -10.52 -29.04
N ASN A 67 3.24 -10.67 -30.16
CA ASN A 67 4.44 -11.49 -30.31
C ASN A 67 5.74 -10.72 -30.64
N SER A 68 5.76 -9.39 -30.59
CA SER A 68 7.02 -8.66 -30.81
C SER A 68 8.00 -8.88 -29.64
N LYS A 69 9.23 -9.30 -29.96
CA LYS A 69 10.32 -9.46 -28.97
C LYS A 69 10.59 -8.16 -28.21
N ILE A 70 10.38 -7.01 -28.84
CA ILE A 70 10.51 -5.68 -28.19
C ILE A 70 9.52 -5.55 -27.02
N SER A 71 8.26 -5.95 -27.22
CA SER A 71 7.23 -5.86 -26.18
C SER A 71 7.57 -6.78 -25.00
N PHE A 72 8.08 -7.98 -25.30
CA PHE A 72 8.57 -8.90 -24.27
C PHE A 72 9.74 -8.34 -23.46
N VAL A 73 10.76 -7.77 -24.13
CA VAL A 73 11.92 -7.17 -23.47
C VAL A 73 11.51 -5.94 -22.67
N ALA A 74 10.72 -5.03 -23.24
CA ALA A 74 10.24 -3.82 -22.56
C ALA A 74 9.48 -4.17 -21.26
N TYR A 75 8.61 -5.18 -21.29
CA TYR A 75 7.91 -5.68 -20.10
C TYR A 75 8.89 -6.15 -19.02
N ARG A 76 9.89 -6.96 -19.38
CA ARG A 76 10.86 -7.51 -18.42
C ARG A 76 11.76 -6.42 -17.83
N VAL A 77 12.26 -5.50 -18.65
CA VAL A 77 13.12 -4.39 -18.21
C VAL A 77 12.33 -3.43 -17.31
N ALA A 78 11.06 -3.15 -17.61
CA ALA A 78 10.20 -2.34 -16.75
C ALA A 78 10.05 -2.95 -15.34
N LEU A 79 9.86 -4.26 -15.25
CA LEU A 79 9.79 -4.99 -13.99
C LEU A 79 11.12 -4.98 -13.24
N ILE A 80 12.25 -5.18 -13.92
CA ILE A 80 13.58 -5.10 -13.30
C ILE A 80 13.82 -3.71 -12.70
N GLY A 81 13.46 -2.64 -13.41
CA GLY A 81 13.55 -1.27 -12.90
C GLY A 81 12.73 -1.06 -11.62
N SER A 82 11.53 -1.65 -11.59
CA SER A 82 10.61 -1.58 -10.44
C SER A 82 11.18 -2.34 -9.24
N ILE A 83 11.65 -3.58 -9.46
CA ILE A 83 12.31 -4.41 -8.45
C ILE A 83 13.52 -3.68 -7.85
N ALA A 84 14.36 -3.05 -8.69
CA ALA A 84 15.51 -2.28 -8.23
C ALA A 84 15.11 -1.07 -7.38
N ALA A 85 14.09 -0.32 -7.80
CA ALA A 85 13.59 0.85 -7.07
C ALA A 85 12.97 0.47 -5.70
N TYR A 86 12.15 -0.58 -5.64
CA TYR A 86 11.58 -1.04 -4.38
C TYR A 86 12.63 -1.64 -3.45
N SER A 87 13.60 -2.38 -4.00
CA SER A 87 14.75 -2.88 -3.21
C SER A 87 15.51 -1.72 -2.55
N CYS A 88 15.78 -0.64 -3.29
CA CYS A 88 16.40 0.56 -2.73
C CYS A 88 15.53 1.22 -1.66
N THR A 89 14.22 1.28 -1.88
CA THR A 89 13.24 1.85 -0.94
C THR A 89 13.20 1.08 0.39
N ILE A 90 13.30 -0.25 0.35
CA ILE A 90 13.32 -1.09 1.55
C ILE A 90 14.62 -0.86 2.33
N VAL A 91 15.76 -0.80 1.64
CA VAL A 91 17.06 -0.52 2.26
C VAL A 91 17.08 0.87 2.91
N SER A 92 16.48 1.88 2.28
CA SER A 92 16.40 3.23 2.85
C SER A 92 15.42 3.32 4.03
N GLN A 93 14.26 2.64 3.96
CA GLN A 93 13.24 2.66 5.02
C GLN A 93 13.67 1.92 6.30
N PHE A 94 14.30 0.74 6.18
CA PHE A 94 14.58 -0.13 7.33
C PHE A 94 16.02 -0.06 7.83
N ASN A 95 16.74 1.01 7.49
CA ASN A 95 18.16 1.22 7.74
C ASN A 95 18.70 0.60 9.06
N LYS A 96 19.27 -0.62 8.95
CA LYS A 96 20.06 -1.47 9.87
C LYS A 96 19.79 -1.53 11.39
N LYS A 97 19.01 -0.63 12.02
CA LYS A 97 18.88 -0.51 13.48
C LYS A 97 17.55 -0.98 14.06
N SER A 98 16.53 -1.22 13.23
CA SER A 98 15.24 -1.77 13.69
C SER A 98 14.55 -2.46 12.53
N LEU A 99 14.92 -3.72 12.29
CA LEU A 99 14.13 -4.58 11.39
C LEU A 99 12.83 -4.92 12.13
N PRO A 100 11.65 -4.51 11.62
CA PRO A 100 10.39 -4.97 12.18
C PRO A 100 10.25 -6.48 11.96
N SER A 101 9.34 -7.11 12.71
CA SER A 101 9.01 -8.52 12.51
C SER A 101 8.74 -8.82 11.03
N TYR A 102 9.16 -10.00 10.57
CA TYR A 102 9.02 -10.43 9.16
C TYR A 102 7.59 -10.28 8.63
N LEU A 103 6.59 -10.54 9.47
CA LEU A 103 5.18 -10.37 9.13
C LEU A 103 4.82 -8.90 8.91
N SER A 104 5.30 -8.00 9.78
CA SER A 104 5.09 -6.56 9.63
C SER A 104 5.76 -6.02 8.36
N LEU A 105 6.93 -6.54 8.01
CA LEU A 105 7.63 -6.21 6.77
C LEU A 105 6.82 -6.67 5.54
N LEU A 106 6.30 -7.89 5.56
CA LEU A 106 5.47 -8.45 4.49
C LEU A 106 4.17 -7.65 4.30
N CYS A 107 3.61 -7.12 5.38
CA CYS A 107 2.43 -6.29 5.27
C CYS A 107 2.73 -4.96 4.56
N THR A 108 3.95 -4.43 4.58
CA THR A 108 4.24 -3.14 3.93
C THR A 108 4.06 -3.16 2.41
N LEU A 109 3.42 -2.12 1.86
CA LEU A 109 3.13 -1.99 0.43
C LEU A 109 4.38 -2.18 -0.45
N ASN A 110 5.53 -1.62 -0.05
CA ASN A 110 6.77 -1.68 -0.84
C ASN A 110 7.27 -3.11 -1.02
N ILE A 111 7.20 -3.93 0.04
CA ILE A 111 7.59 -5.35 0.00
C ILE A 111 6.59 -6.16 -0.82
N GLN A 112 5.29 -5.88 -0.67
CA GLN A 112 4.28 -6.55 -1.48
C GLN A 112 4.50 -6.30 -2.97
N TYR A 113 4.75 -5.04 -3.38
CA TYR A 113 5.07 -4.71 -4.77
C TYR A 113 6.39 -5.33 -5.25
N LEU A 114 7.42 -5.40 -4.41
CA LEU A 114 8.66 -6.11 -4.75
C LEU A 114 8.40 -7.60 -5.03
N LEU A 115 7.73 -8.29 -4.12
CA LEU A 115 7.46 -9.73 -4.22
C LEU A 115 6.53 -10.05 -5.40
N LEU A 116 5.47 -9.27 -5.57
CA LEU A 116 4.60 -9.37 -6.74
C LEU A 116 5.40 -9.13 -8.02
N GLY A 117 6.29 -8.14 -8.07
CA GLY A 117 7.17 -7.87 -9.21
C GLY A 117 8.00 -9.08 -9.63
N ILE A 118 8.54 -9.81 -8.66
CA ILE A 118 9.28 -11.07 -8.88
C ILE A 118 8.35 -12.16 -9.44
N VAL A 119 7.15 -12.32 -8.89
CA VAL A 119 6.16 -13.28 -9.40
C VAL A 119 5.77 -12.96 -10.85
N TRP A 120 5.54 -11.68 -11.16
CA TRP A 120 5.21 -11.22 -12.51
C TRP A 120 6.38 -11.36 -13.49
N PHE A 121 7.61 -11.40 -12.99
CA PHE A 121 8.81 -11.66 -13.78
C PHE A 121 8.88 -13.11 -14.29
N PHE A 122 8.26 -14.07 -13.61
CA PHE A 122 8.19 -15.46 -14.11
C PHE A 122 6.88 -15.77 -14.85
N ASN A 123 5.84 -14.95 -14.64
CA ASN A 123 4.55 -15.12 -15.29
C ASN A 123 4.51 -14.52 -16.72
N ARG A 124 3.47 -14.88 -17.49
CA ARG A 124 3.11 -14.33 -18.81
C ARG A 124 2.92 -12.81 -18.73
N SER A 125 3.43 -12.09 -19.73
CA SER A 125 3.29 -10.65 -19.85
C SER A 125 1.82 -10.23 -20.01
N SER A 126 1.40 -9.23 -19.23
CA SER A 126 0.07 -8.60 -19.34
C SER A 126 0.15 -7.15 -18.88
N ILE A 127 -0.57 -6.27 -19.57
CA ILE A 127 -0.56 -4.83 -19.29
C ILE A 127 -1.09 -4.48 -17.91
N PHE A 128 -2.13 -5.18 -17.46
CA PHE A 128 -2.73 -5.02 -16.13
C PHE A 128 -1.71 -5.32 -15.01
N LYS A 129 -0.70 -6.15 -15.28
CA LYS A 129 0.33 -6.47 -14.28
C LYS A 129 1.32 -5.34 -14.09
N ILE A 130 1.61 -4.54 -15.12
CA ILE A 130 2.58 -3.43 -15.09
C ILE A 130 1.93 -2.08 -14.79
N ALA A 131 0.65 -1.91 -15.13
CA ALA A 131 -0.11 -0.68 -14.88
C ALA A 131 0.07 -0.09 -13.46
N PRO A 132 -0.04 -0.87 -12.36
CA PRO A 132 0.04 -0.28 -11.03
C PRO A 132 1.48 0.15 -10.71
N TYR A 133 2.48 -0.57 -11.23
CA TYR A 133 3.89 -0.19 -11.09
C TYR A 133 4.24 1.09 -11.82
N MET A 134 3.65 1.34 -12.99
CA MET A 134 3.86 2.60 -13.72
C MET A 134 3.26 3.78 -12.96
N ILE A 135 2.03 3.65 -12.48
CA ILE A 135 1.34 4.72 -11.75
C ILE A 135 2.07 5.03 -10.44
N VAL A 136 2.41 4.01 -9.66
CA VAL A 136 3.15 4.21 -8.41
C VAL A 136 4.53 4.81 -8.67
N SER A 137 5.24 4.36 -9.71
CA SER A 137 6.54 4.96 -10.09
C SER A 137 6.40 6.44 -10.47
N ALA A 138 5.34 6.80 -11.21
CA ALA A 138 5.06 8.19 -11.55
C ALA A 138 4.79 9.03 -10.29
N LEU A 139 4.01 8.52 -9.34
CA LEU A 139 3.74 9.19 -8.06
C LEU A 139 5.00 9.37 -7.20
N GLN A 140 5.88 8.36 -7.17
CA GLN A 140 7.14 8.43 -6.43
C GLN A 140 8.06 9.51 -7.01
N LEU A 141 8.23 9.55 -8.34
CA LEU A 141 8.99 10.61 -8.99
C LEU A 141 8.34 11.99 -8.81
N ALA A 142 7.00 12.08 -8.89
CA ALA A 142 6.27 13.32 -8.66
C ALA A 142 6.51 13.88 -7.25
N THR A 143 6.54 13.01 -6.26
CA THR A 143 6.81 13.36 -4.86
C THR A 143 8.25 13.84 -4.70
N GLN A 144 9.20 13.14 -5.34
CA GLN A 144 10.62 13.47 -5.25
C GLN A 144 10.96 14.81 -5.92
N PHE A 145 10.42 15.07 -7.11
CA PHE A 145 10.62 16.31 -7.86
C PHE A 145 9.61 17.42 -7.49
N LYS A 146 8.71 17.15 -6.54
CA LYS A 146 7.65 18.07 -6.07
C LYS A 146 6.78 18.63 -7.20
N VAL A 147 6.38 17.76 -8.12
CA VAL A 147 5.52 18.12 -9.26
C VAL A 147 4.08 18.30 -8.79
N GLN A 148 3.70 19.52 -8.46
CA GLN A 148 2.37 19.82 -7.88
C GLN A 148 1.17 19.36 -8.72
N PRO A 149 1.16 19.48 -10.07
CA PRO A 149 0.02 19.03 -10.86
C PRO A 149 -0.29 17.54 -10.67
N LEU A 150 0.75 16.71 -10.63
CA LEU A 150 0.61 15.27 -10.50
C LEU A 150 0.29 14.84 -9.06
N LEU A 151 0.75 15.61 -8.07
CA LEU A 151 0.40 15.40 -6.67
C LEU A 151 -1.07 15.70 -6.37
N LYS A 152 -1.68 16.68 -7.06
CA LYS A 152 -3.14 16.92 -6.96
C LYS A 152 -3.95 15.74 -7.46
N LEU A 153 -3.48 15.06 -8.51
CA LEU A 153 -4.11 13.86 -9.05
C LEU A 153 -3.75 12.57 -8.28
N SER A 154 -2.98 12.67 -7.20
CA SER A 154 -2.46 11.49 -6.50
C SER A 154 -3.56 10.58 -5.95
N HIS A 155 -4.66 11.16 -5.45
CA HIS A 155 -5.78 10.36 -4.95
C HIS A 155 -6.48 9.60 -6.08
N GLU A 156 -6.80 10.28 -7.18
CA GLU A 156 -7.40 9.67 -8.36
C GLU A 156 -6.52 8.53 -8.92
N LEU A 157 -5.21 8.75 -8.99
CA LEU A 157 -4.26 7.74 -9.45
C LEU A 157 -4.20 6.52 -8.52
N LYS A 158 -4.26 6.73 -7.19
CA LYS A 158 -4.34 5.62 -6.23
C LYS A 158 -5.64 4.84 -6.36
N LEU A 159 -6.77 5.51 -6.60
CA LEU A 159 -8.05 4.85 -6.88
C LEU A 159 -7.96 4.03 -8.17
N VAL A 160 -7.35 4.55 -9.23
CA VAL A 160 -7.11 3.79 -10.48
C VAL A 160 -6.27 2.55 -10.21
N VAL A 161 -5.22 2.66 -9.38
CA VAL A 161 -4.43 1.49 -8.95
C VAL A 161 -5.30 0.47 -8.23
N ALA A 162 -6.15 0.89 -7.29
CA ALA A 162 -7.04 -0.03 -6.58
C ALA A 162 -8.05 -0.72 -7.54
N TYR A 163 -8.56 -0.03 -8.56
CA TYR A 163 -9.40 -0.63 -9.59
C TYR A 163 -8.64 -1.64 -10.44
N ASP A 164 -7.42 -1.31 -10.85
CA ASP A 164 -6.57 -2.21 -11.63
C ASP A 164 -6.19 -3.47 -10.83
N GLU A 165 -5.91 -3.35 -9.53
CA GLU A 165 -5.68 -4.48 -8.63
C GLU A 165 -6.89 -5.42 -8.58
N LEU A 166 -8.09 -4.88 -8.41
CA LEU A 166 -9.30 -5.69 -8.43
C LEU A 166 -9.55 -6.32 -9.81
N LEU A 167 -9.31 -5.57 -10.89
CA LEU A 167 -9.43 -6.11 -12.25
C LEU A 167 -8.45 -7.27 -12.45
N LEU A 168 -7.23 -7.14 -11.96
CA LEU A 168 -6.21 -8.16 -12.03
C LEU A 168 -6.62 -9.40 -11.23
N PHE A 169 -7.26 -9.26 -10.06
CA PHE A 169 -7.87 -10.39 -9.36
C PHE A 169 -8.85 -11.15 -10.26
N VAL A 170 -9.77 -10.43 -10.91
CA VAL A 170 -10.79 -11.03 -11.80
C VAL A 170 -10.14 -11.70 -13.01
N VAL A 171 -9.15 -11.05 -13.63
CA VAL A 171 -8.42 -11.61 -14.79
C VAL A 171 -7.70 -12.89 -14.40
N LEU A 172 -7.01 -12.92 -13.26
CA LEU A 172 -6.33 -14.14 -12.79
C LEU A 172 -7.33 -15.24 -12.45
N LEU A 173 -8.48 -14.89 -11.89
CA LEU A 173 -9.56 -15.84 -11.59
C LEU A 173 -10.09 -16.47 -12.88
N VAL A 174 -10.40 -15.67 -13.90
CA VAL A 174 -10.85 -16.16 -15.21
C VAL A 174 -9.76 -17.01 -15.87
N ASP A 175 -8.50 -16.57 -15.87
CA ASP A 175 -7.38 -17.35 -16.43
C ASP A 175 -7.14 -18.65 -15.66
N THR A 176 -7.46 -18.72 -14.37
CA THR A 176 -7.38 -19.95 -13.57
C THR A 176 -8.54 -20.89 -13.89
N ILE A 177 -9.76 -20.38 -14.00
CA ILE A 177 -10.94 -21.19 -14.41
C ILE A 177 -10.75 -21.74 -15.83
N LEU A 178 -10.20 -20.94 -16.74
CA LEU A 178 -9.87 -21.36 -18.10
C LEU A 178 -8.61 -22.22 -18.20
N MET A 179 -8.02 -22.64 -17.06
CA MET A 179 -6.79 -23.44 -16.97
C MET A 179 -5.65 -22.96 -17.87
N ARG A 180 -5.49 -21.63 -17.98
CA ARG A 180 -4.48 -21.02 -18.84
C ARG A 180 -3.12 -20.99 -18.15
N GLY A 181 -2.35 -22.06 -18.32
CA GLY A 181 -0.92 -22.11 -18.02
C GLY A 181 -0.60 -21.90 -16.53
N THR A 182 0.24 -20.89 -16.22
CA THR A 182 0.79 -20.61 -14.88
C THR A 182 -0.14 -19.79 -13.97
N SER A 183 -1.41 -19.64 -14.32
CA SER A 183 -2.38 -18.76 -13.63
C SER A 183 -2.76 -19.25 -12.23
N GLY A 184 -2.82 -20.57 -12.00
CA GLY A 184 -3.30 -21.14 -10.73
C GLY A 184 -2.46 -20.75 -9.51
N TYR A 185 -1.14 -20.97 -9.54
CA TYR A 185 -0.29 -20.59 -8.40
C TYR A 185 -0.19 -19.07 -8.24
N ALA A 186 -0.22 -18.33 -9.35
CA ALA A 186 -0.19 -16.86 -9.32
C ALA A 186 -1.45 -16.30 -8.64
N LEU A 187 -2.62 -16.92 -8.83
CA LEU A 187 -3.86 -16.54 -8.15
C LEU A 187 -3.74 -16.74 -6.64
N VAL A 188 -3.25 -17.90 -6.19
CA VAL A 188 -3.10 -18.20 -4.76
C VAL A 188 -2.18 -17.19 -4.08
N ILE A 189 -1.03 -16.90 -4.69
CA ILE A 189 -0.09 -15.90 -4.18
C ILE A 189 -0.73 -14.51 -4.17
N TYR A 190 -1.39 -14.12 -5.27
CA TYR A 190 -2.04 -12.83 -5.38
C TYR A 190 -3.16 -12.66 -4.36
N LEU A 191 -3.95 -13.70 -4.08
CA LEU A 191 -5.02 -13.68 -3.09
C LEU A 191 -4.47 -13.40 -1.68
N GLY A 192 -3.34 -14.00 -1.31
CA GLY A 192 -2.66 -13.72 -0.04
C GLY A 192 -2.24 -12.26 0.08
N PHE A 193 -1.64 -11.69 -0.97
CA PHE A 193 -1.27 -10.28 -0.99
C PHE A 193 -2.47 -9.33 -1.02
N TYR A 194 -3.51 -9.67 -1.78
CA TYR A 194 -4.72 -8.87 -1.86
C TYR A 194 -5.44 -8.83 -0.51
N TRP A 195 -5.44 -9.93 0.25
CA TRP A 195 -5.94 -9.95 1.62
C TRP A 195 -5.17 -9.00 2.53
N LEU A 196 -3.83 -9.04 2.49
CA LEU A 196 -2.99 -8.09 3.23
C LEU A 196 -3.25 -6.64 2.80
N ARG A 197 -3.53 -6.42 1.52
CA ARG A 197 -3.87 -5.10 0.98
C ARG A 197 -5.21 -4.60 1.50
N LEU A 198 -6.22 -5.46 1.64
CA LEU A 198 -7.49 -5.10 2.26
C LEU A 198 -7.32 -4.70 3.73
N ILE A 199 -6.33 -5.23 4.44
CA ILE A 199 -6.07 -4.86 5.82
C ILE A 199 -5.35 -3.51 5.91
N GLN A 200 -4.40 -3.24 5.01
CA GLN A 200 -3.56 -2.04 5.07
C GLN A 200 -4.08 -0.83 4.30
N SER A 201 -4.64 -1.02 3.12
CA SER A 201 -4.99 0.06 2.19
C SER A 201 -6.40 0.58 2.47
N GLU A 202 -6.53 1.88 2.76
CA GLU A 202 -7.84 2.55 2.86
C GLU A 202 -8.55 2.60 1.51
N ASP A 203 -7.81 2.91 0.44
CA ASP A 203 -8.34 3.03 -0.91
C ASP A 203 -8.98 1.71 -1.41
N THR A 204 -8.28 0.59 -1.19
CA THR A 204 -8.77 -0.74 -1.60
C THR A 204 -10.00 -1.16 -0.78
N ARG A 205 -10.04 -0.83 0.52
CA ARG A 205 -11.21 -1.09 1.39
C ARG A 205 -12.43 -0.30 0.93
N TYR A 206 -12.25 0.99 0.67
CA TYR A 206 -13.31 1.87 0.19
C TYR A 206 -13.91 1.37 -1.14
N LEU A 207 -13.05 0.95 -2.06
CA LEU A 207 -13.46 0.39 -3.34
C LEU A 207 -14.28 -0.89 -3.15
N VAL A 208 -13.77 -1.85 -2.38
CA VAL A 208 -14.48 -3.11 -2.11
C VAL A 208 -15.84 -2.85 -1.45
N TYR A 209 -15.89 -1.95 -0.47
CA TYR A 209 -17.15 -1.54 0.15
C TYR A 209 -18.14 -0.96 -0.87
N THR A 210 -17.69 -0.05 -1.73
CA THR A 210 -18.51 0.56 -2.78
C THR A 210 -19.07 -0.50 -3.75
N ILE A 211 -18.27 -1.51 -4.10
CA ILE A 211 -18.71 -2.61 -4.94
C ILE A 211 -19.74 -3.47 -4.22
N ILE A 212 -19.54 -3.77 -2.94
CA ILE A 212 -20.50 -4.53 -2.13
C ILE A 212 -21.86 -3.80 -2.09
N VAL A 213 -21.87 -2.47 -1.89
CA VAL A 213 -23.09 -1.66 -1.88
C VAL A 213 -23.78 -1.64 -3.26
N LYS A 214 -23.01 -1.48 -4.34
CA LYS A 214 -23.54 -1.54 -5.71
C LYS A 214 -24.13 -2.91 -6.03
N LEU A 215 -23.45 -3.98 -5.63
CA LEU A 215 -23.96 -5.35 -5.76
C LEU A 215 -25.22 -5.55 -4.94
N ASP A 216 -25.29 -5.07 -3.69
CA ASP A 216 -26.51 -5.15 -2.87
C ASP A 216 -27.68 -4.44 -3.55
N THR A 217 -27.45 -3.28 -4.14
CA THR A 217 -28.46 -2.54 -4.90
C THR A 217 -28.95 -3.32 -6.12
N ILE A 218 -28.05 -3.94 -6.88
CA ILE A 218 -28.40 -4.77 -8.05
C ILE A 218 -29.19 -6.01 -7.61
N MET A 219 -28.75 -6.68 -6.55
CA MET A 219 -29.38 -7.88 -6.02
C MET A 219 -30.76 -7.59 -5.43
N ASN A 220 -30.95 -6.47 -4.74
CA ASN A 220 -32.26 -6.06 -4.23
C ASN A 220 -33.23 -5.63 -5.36
N LYS A 221 -32.71 -5.23 -6.53
CA LYS A 221 -33.53 -4.93 -7.73
C LYS A 221 -33.90 -6.18 -8.53
N GLN A 222 -33.25 -7.32 -8.28
CA GLN A 222 -33.55 -8.55 -9.01
C GLN A 222 -34.88 -9.16 -8.58
N LYS A 223 -35.73 -9.48 -9.57
CA LYS A 223 -37.05 -10.09 -9.34
C LYS A 223 -36.97 -11.59 -9.05
N ASN A 224 -35.84 -12.25 -9.33
CA ASN A 224 -35.69 -13.69 -9.12
C ASN A 224 -35.52 -14.02 -7.63
N PRO A 225 -36.49 -14.71 -6.99
CA PRO A 225 -36.47 -14.96 -5.55
C PRO A 225 -35.25 -15.79 -5.10
N LYS A 226 -34.73 -16.70 -5.93
CA LYS A 226 -33.57 -17.54 -5.60
C LYS A 226 -32.28 -16.74 -5.42
N VAL A 227 -32.09 -15.69 -6.23
CA VAL A 227 -30.90 -14.82 -6.16
C VAL A 227 -30.97 -13.92 -4.93
N VAL A 228 -32.15 -13.39 -4.63
CA VAL A 228 -32.39 -12.55 -3.44
C VAL A 228 -32.21 -13.36 -2.15
N GLU A 229 -32.67 -14.61 -2.12
CA GLU A 229 -32.50 -15.51 -0.98
C GLU A 229 -31.03 -15.90 -0.77
N GLY A 230 -30.32 -16.29 -1.85
CA GLY A 230 -28.88 -16.54 -1.79
C GLY A 230 -28.10 -15.32 -1.29
N TRP A 231 -28.47 -14.12 -1.72
CA TRP A 231 -27.88 -12.87 -1.25
C TRP A 231 -28.17 -12.59 0.23
N LYS A 232 -29.36 -12.94 0.74
CA LYS A 232 -29.68 -12.84 2.19
C LYS A 232 -28.80 -13.76 3.03
N VAL A 233 -28.48 -14.97 2.56
CA VAL A 233 -27.57 -15.89 3.26
C VAL A 233 -26.16 -15.30 3.36
N VAL A 234 -25.65 -14.74 2.24
CA VAL A 234 -24.34 -14.04 2.22
C VAL A 234 -24.35 -12.84 3.17
N LYS A 235 -25.41 -12.03 3.16
CA LYS A 235 -25.58 -10.90 4.09
C LYS A 235 -25.55 -11.35 5.53
N LYS A 236 -26.30 -12.40 5.88
CA LYS A 236 -26.35 -12.98 7.23
C LYS A 236 -24.96 -13.44 7.69
N PHE A 237 -24.17 -14.05 6.80
CA PHE A 237 -22.81 -14.47 7.11
C PHE A 237 -21.90 -13.27 7.43
N LEU A 238 -21.97 -12.21 6.63
CA LEU A 238 -21.16 -10.99 6.84
C LEU A 238 -21.53 -10.25 8.12
N THR A 239 -22.83 -10.06 8.41
CA THR A 239 -23.28 -9.39 9.65
C THR A 239 -22.98 -10.20 10.90
N THR A 240 -23.11 -11.53 10.85
CA THR A 240 -22.78 -12.39 11.99
C THR A 240 -21.30 -12.27 12.39
N LYS A 241 -20.40 -12.11 11.42
CA LYS A 241 -18.97 -11.90 11.67
C LYS A 241 -18.69 -10.55 12.34
N ASN A 242 -19.33 -9.47 11.88
CA ASN A 242 -19.21 -8.16 12.51
C ASN A 242 -19.78 -8.13 13.94
N GLN A 243 -20.97 -8.71 14.16
CA GLN A 243 -21.59 -8.75 15.49
C GLN A 243 -20.80 -9.61 16.50
N LYS A 244 -20.10 -10.65 16.02
CA LYS A 244 -19.21 -11.44 16.87
C LYS A 244 -18.00 -10.62 17.31
N PHE A 245 -17.43 -9.81 16.41
CA PHE A 245 -16.36 -8.88 16.74
C PHE A 245 -16.82 -7.82 17.76
N GLU A 246 -18.00 -7.23 17.58
CA GLU A 246 -18.53 -6.25 18.55
C GLU A 246 -18.72 -6.86 19.94
N ARG A 247 -19.23 -8.10 20.05
CA ARG A 247 -19.36 -8.79 21.34
C ARG A 247 -18.02 -9.21 21.96
N ASP A 248 -17.05 -9.64 21.17
CA ASP A 248 -15.79 -10.13 21.72
C ASP A 248 -14.85 -8.98 22.18
N TYR A 249 -15.05 -7.75 21.68
CA TYR A 249 -14.13 -6.62 21.92
C TYR A 249 -14.78 -5.35 22.51
N LEU A 250 -16.10 -5.17 22.42
CA LEU A 250 -16.80 -3.96 22.89
C LEU A 250 -17.81 -4.20 24.02
N SER A 251 -18.03 -5.45 24.45
CA SER A 251 -18.86 -5.77 25.63
C SER A 251 -18.05 -6.36 26.78
#